data_AF-L0A2A0-F1
#
_entry.id   AF-L0A2A0-F1
#
_cell.length_a   1.000
_cell.length_b   1.000
_cell.length_c   1.000
_cell.angle_alpha   90.00
_cell.angle_beta   90.00
_cell.angle_gamma   90.00
#
_symmetry.space_group_name_H-M   'P 1'
#
loop_
_entity.id
_entity.type
_entity.pdbx_description
1 polymer ?
#
loop_
_entity_poly.entity_id
_entity_poly.type
_entity_poly.pdbx_seq_one_letter_code
_entity_poly.pdbx_strand_id
1 'polypeptide(L)'
;MITTAQLQSLTRPQLKRVFEALGNDLLIVRPTTTVNADGFDSPGVEVSAIVRGLLLPISTDRRVKLAATGGQLAIPAFEALLPHDAPVTEPGFVIRLAGVNYYPTADAIDEGSQGVLLVVPLAAPGNRG
;
A
#
# COMPACT_ATOMS: atom_id res chain seq x y z
N MET A 1 -2.00 -16.56 -28.34
CA MET A 1 -2.60 -15.66 -27.34
C MET A 1 -2.03 -16.03 -25.99
N ILE A 2 -1.41 -15.08 -25.28
CA ILE A 2 -0.94 -15.30 -23.91
C ILE A 2 -2.14 -15.13 -22.97
N THR A 3 -2.30 -16.02 -22.00
CA THR A 3 -3.34 -15.95 -20.97
C THR A 3 -2.87 -15.16 -19.75
N THR A 4 -3.78 -14.66 -18.91
CA THR A 4 -3.43 -13.99 -17.64
C THR A 4 -2.57 -14.85 -16.73
N ALA A 5 -2.83 -16.17 -16.66
CA ALA A 5 -2.01 -17.11 -15.91
C ALA A 5 -0.57 -17.21 -16.46
N GLN A 6 -0.40 -17.14 -17.78
CA GLN A 6 0.91 -17.11 -18.42
C GLN A 6 1.62 -15.77 -18.21
N LEU A 7 0.90 -14.65 -18.20
CA LEU A 7 1.47 -13.35 -17.81
C LEU A 7 1.98 -13.37 -16.38
N GLN A 8 1.17 -13.85 -15.43
CA GLN A 8 1.55 -13.95 -14.02
C GLN A 8 2.78 -14.85 -13.83
N SER A 9 2.83 -16.02 -14.50
CA SER A 9 3.95 -16.95 -14.35
C SER A 9 5.28 -16.39 -14.89
N LEU A 10 5.23 -15.51 -15.90
CA LEU A 10 6.41 -14.87 -16.46
C LEU A 10 6.86 -13.62 -15.67
N THR A 11 5.90 -12.82 -15.19
CA THR A 11 6.18 -11.49 -14.63
C THR A 11 6.41 -11.50 -13.12
N ARG A 12 5.69 -12.33 -12.35
CA ARG A 12 5.85 -12.40 -10.90
C ARG A 12 7.29 -12.71 -10.46
N PRO A 13 8.00 -13.67 -11.07
CA PRO A 13 9.39 -13.93 -10.69
C PRO A 13 10.32 -12.76 -10.99
N GLN A 14 10.07 -12.01 -12.06
CA GLN A 14 10.87 -10.83 -12.42
C GLN A 14 10.63 -9.68 -11.44
N LEU A 15 9.38 -9.39 -11.11
CA LEU A 15 9.04 -8.37 -10.11
C LEU A 15 9.57 -8.73 -8.72
N LYS A 16 9.52 -10.00 -8.34
CA LYS A 16 10.15 -10.47 -7.10
C LYS A 16 11.63 -10.10 -7.04
N ARG A 17 12.39 -10.31 -8.12
CA ARG A 17 13.81 -9.90 -8.19
C ARG A 17 14.00 -8.39 -8.09
N VAL A 18 13.10 -7.61 -8.71
CA VAL A 18 13.14 -6.13 -8.60
C VAL A 18 12.90 -5.70 -7.15
N PHE A 19 11.91 -6.27 -6.47
CA PHE A 19 11.65 -5.98 -5.06
C PHE A 19 12.77 -6.46 -4.13
N GLU A 20 13.40 -7.60 -4.42
CA GLU A 20 14.57 -8.06 -3.66
C GLU A 20 15.77 -7.12 -3.82
N ALA A 21 15.97 -6.56 -5.01
CA ALA A 21 17.12 -5.70 -5.30
C ALA A 21 16.91 -4.23 -4.87
N LEU A 22 15.71 -3.69 -5.08
CA LEU A 22 15.41 -2.26 -4.95
C LEU A 22 14.32 -1.96 -3.91
N GLY A 23 13.58 -2.97 -3.48
CA GLY A 23 12.48 -2.82 -2.52
C GLY A 23 12.97 -2.61 -1.10
N ASN A 24 12.18 -1.86 -0.35
CA ASN A 24 12.32 -1.63 1.08
C ASN A 24 11.35 -2.53 1.84
N ASP A 25 11.69 -2.85 3.09
CA ASP A 25 10.79 -3.57 3.98
C ASP A 25 9.71 -2.59 4.49
N LEU A 26 8.51 -2.76 3.96
CA LEU A 26 7.33 -1.99 4.32
C LEU A 26 6.54 -2.77 5.36
N LEU A 27 6.38 -2.20 6.55
CA LEU A 27 5.58 -2.79 7.60
C LEU A 27 4.11 -2.43 7.35
N ILE A 28 3.27 -3.44 7.15
CA ILE A 28 1.82 -3.26 7.14
C ILE A 28 1.36 -3.35 8.58
N VAL A 29 0.76 -2.26 9.04
CA VAL A 29 0.32 -2.07 10.41
C VAL A 29 -1.19 -1.97 10.40
N ARG A 30 -1.85 -2.73 11.27
CA ARG A 30 -3.30 -2.64 11.44
C ARG A 30 -3.62 -2.15 12.85
N PRO A 31 -4.52 -1.16 13.00
CA PRO A 31 -5.07 -0.83 14.29
C PRO A 31 -5.87 -2.05 14.77
N THR A 32 -5.55 -2.52 15.96
CA THR A 32 -6.31 -3.56 16.63
C THR A 32 -6.95 -2.95 17.87
N THR A 33 -8.14 -3.41 18.23
CA THR A 33 -8.75 -3.09 19.52
C THR A 33 -8.61 -4.32 20.38
N THR A 34 -7.85 -4.20 21.46
CA THR A 34 -7.76 -5.26 22.47
C THR A 34 -8.75 -4.94 23.58
N VAL A 35 -9.67 -5.87 23.83
CA VAL A 35 -10.59 -5.77 24.97
C VAL A 35 -9.79 -6.16 26.21
N ASN A 36 -9.54 -5.21 27.10
CA ASN A 36 -8.87 -5.50 28.36
C ASN A 36 -9.79 -6.31 29.28
N ALA A 37 -9.20 -6.99 30.27
CA ALA A 37 -9.94 -7.70 31.31
C ALA A 37 -10.96 -6.80 32.06
N ASP A 38 -10.73 -5.49 32.05
CA ASP A 38 -11.60 -4.47 32.66
C ASP A 38 -12.80 -4.08 31.77
N GLY A 39 -12.97 -4.71 30.61
CA GLY A 39 -14.08 -4.46 29.68
C GLY A 39 -13.96 -3.19 28.84
N PHE A 40 -12.81 -2.49 28.91
CA PHE A 40 -12.52 -1.32 28.09
C PHE A 40 -11.66 -1.68 26.87
N ASP A 41 -12.01 -1.10 25.72
CA ASP A 41 -11.21 -1.21 24.51
C ASP A 41 -9.94 -0.35 24.63
N SER A 42 -8.79 -0.99 24.50
CA SER A 42 -7.51 -0.30 24.33
C SER A 42 -7.08 -0.32 22.87
N PRO A 43 -6.76 0.86 22.29
CA PRO A 43 -6.21 0.93 20.94
C PRO A 43 -4.81 0.30 20.95
N GLY A 44 -4.67 -0.82 20.27
CA GLY A 44 -3.42 -1.50 19.99
C GLY A 44 -2.97 -1.26 18.56
N VAL A 45 -1.68 -1.46 18.32
CA VAL A 45 -1.09 -1.39 16.98
C VAL A 45 -0.36 -2.70 16.73
N GLU A 46 -0.86 -3.48 15.79
CA GLU A 46 -0.26 -4.77 15.43
C GLU A 46 0.42 -4.65 14.06
N VAL A 47 1.65 -5.15 13.97
CA VAL A 47 2.31 -5.33 12.67
C VAL A 47 1.73 -6.59 12.07
N SER A 48 0.87 -6.46 11.07
CA SER A 48 0.18 -7.60 10.45
C SER A 48 1.07 -8.34 9.46
N ALA A 49 1.98 -7.63 8.76
CA ALA A 49 2.93 -8.24 7.85
C ALA A 49 4.13 -7.34 7.55
N ILE A 50 5.24 -7.94 7.15
CA ILE A 50 6.38 -7.25 6.53
C ILE A 50 6.37 -7.60 5.04
N VAL A 51 6.24 -6.60 4.18
CA VAL A 51 6.18 -6.77 2.74
C VAL A 51 7.28 -5.98 2.07
N ARG A 52 8.03 -6.63 1.18
CA ARG A 52 9.06 -5.93 0.41
C ARG A 52 8.46 -5.27 -0.82
N GLY A 53 8.53 -3.95 -0.87
CA GLY A 53 7.90 -3.14 -1.90
C GLY A 53 8.64 -1.84 -2.17
N LEU A 54 8.13 -1.03 -3.10
CA LEU A 54 8.70 0.28 -3.41
C LEU A 54 7.77 1.37 -2.94
N LEU A 55 8.33 2.40 -2.31
CA LEU A 55 7.60 3.61 -1.95
C LEU A 55 8.13 4.75 -2.81
N LEU A 56 7.28 5.31 -3.66
CA LEU A 56 7.65 6.33 -4.63
C LEU A 56 6.84 7.61 -4.41
N PRO A 57 7.44 8.80 -4.54
CA PRO A 57 6.65 10.02 -4.61
C PRO A 57 5.85 10.06 -5.93
N ILE A 58 4.60 10.51 -5.85
CA ILE A 58 3.79 10.76 -7.04
C ILE A 58 4.36 11.98 -7.77
N SER A 59 4.44 11.91 -9.11
CA SER A 59 4.89 13.03 -9.93
C SER A 59 4.00 14.26 -9.76
N THR A 60 4.60 15.45 -9.84
CA THR A 60 3.88 16.73 -9.71
C THR A 60 2.72 16.83 -10.70
N ASP A 61 2.92 16.40 -11.95
CA ASP A 61 1.88 16.42 -12.98
C ASP A 61 0.69 15.52 -12.64
N ARG A 62 0.94 14.32 -12.07
CA ARG A 62 -0.13 13.40 -11.66
C ARG A 62 -0.87 13.96 -10.45
N ARG A 63 -0.18 14.55 -9.48
CA ARG A 63 -0.80 15.26 -8.35
C ARG A 63 -1.69 16.40 -8.78
N VAL A 64 -1.25 17.24 -9.72
CA VAL A 64 -2.03 18.37 -10.23
C VAL A 64 -3.30 17.87 -10.94
N LYS A 65 -3.20 16.81 -11.75
CA LYS A 65 -4.36 16.20 -12.41
C LYS A 65 -5.37 15.65 -11.39
N LEU A 66 -4.91 14.92 -10.38
CA LEU A 66 -5.78 14.38 -9.33
C LEU A 66 -6.46 15.51 -8.52
N ALA A 67 -5.71 16.55 -8.17
CA ALA A 67 -6.25 17.74 -7.50
C ALA A 67 -7.32 18.45 -8.36
N ALA A 68 -7.11 18.54 -9.67
CA ALA A 68 -8.05 19.14 -10.61
C ALA A 68 -9.33 18.31 -10.82
N THR A 69 -9.32 17.02 -10.43
CA THR A 69 -10.49 16.13 -10.56
C THR A 69 -11.54 16.39 -9.47
N GLY A 70 -11.24 17.23 -8.47
CA GLY A 70 -12.22 17.77 -7.52
C GLY A 70 -12.82 16.76 -6.53
N GLY A 71 -12.24 15.56 -6.41
CA GLY A 71 -12.70 14.55 -5.46
C GLY A 71 -12.45 14.97 -4.01
N GLN A 72 -13.41 14.71 -3.12
CA GLN A 72 -13.31 14.93 -1.67
C GLN A 72 -12.26 14.06 -0.96
N LEU A 73 -11.52 13.22 -1.70
CA LEU A 73 -10.48 12.35 -1.17
C LEU A 73 -9.15 13.11 -1.03
N ALA A 74 -8.40 12.82 0.02
CA ALA A 74 -7.07 13.37 0.23
C ALA A 74 -6.17 13.12 -1.00
N ILE A 75 -5.52 14.18 -1.49
CA ILE A 75 -4.63 14.09 -2.66
C ILE A 75 -3.41 13.25 -2.26
N PRO A 76 -3.15 12.11 -2.91
CA PRO A 76 -2.01 11.28 -2.57
C PRO A 76 -0.70 11.99 -2.93
N ALA A 77 0.31 11.78 -2.09
CA ALA A 77 1.66 12.30 -2.28
C ALA A 77 2.66 11.18 -2.62
N PHE A 78 2.35 9.94 -2.23
CA PHE A 78 3.18 8.77 -2.42
C PHE A 78 2.36 7.61 -3.00
N GLU A 79 3.03 6.67 -3.66
CA GLU A 79 2.48 5.39 -4.11
C GLU A 79 3.37 4.28 -3.56
N ALA A 80 2.76 3.27 -2.93
CA ALA A 80 3.43 2.03 -2.61
C ALA A 80 3.11 0.97 -3.67
N LEU A 81 4.15 0.45 -4.30
CA LEU A 81 4.10 -0.68 -5.22
C LEU A 81 4.41 -1.94 -4.43
N LEU A 82 3.43 -2.83 -4.35
CA LEU A 82 3.47 -4.04 -3.54
C LEU A 82 3.23 -5.29 -4.41
N PRO A 83 3.82 -6.43 -4.03
CA PRO A 83 3.40 -7.73 -4.56
C PRO A 83 1.89 -7.93 -4.44
N HIS A 84 1.28 -8.64 -5.40
CA HIS A 84 -0.18 -8.83 -5.41
C HIS A 84 -0.72 -9.61 -4.20
N ASP A 85 0.11 -10.40 -3.54
CA ASP A 85 -0.22 -11.15 -2.33
C ASP A 85 -0.09 -10.32 -1.03
N ALA A 86 0.24 -9.03 -1.12
CA ALA A 86 0.31 -8.16 0.05
C ALA A 86 -1.07 -8.01 0.73
N PRO A 87 -1.16 -8.08 2.08
CA PRO A 87 -2.42 -8.02 2.83
C PRO A 87 -2.95 -6.57 2.97
N VAL A 88 -3.11 -5.89 1.85
CA VAL A 88 -3.57 -4.48 1.72
C VAL A 88 -4.94 -4.37 1.04
N THR A 89 -5.64 -5.49 0.87
CA THR A 89 -6.97 -5.55 0.24
C THR A 89 -8.10 -5.13 1.17
N GLU A 90 -7.85 -5.10 2.47
CA GLU A 90 -8.82 -4.68 3.48
C GLU A 90 -8.50 -3.27 3.94
N PRO A 91 -9.49 -2.38 4.12
CA PRO A 91 -9.27 -1.01 4.55
C PRO A 91 -8.74 -0.92 5.99
N GLY A 92 -8.17 0.23 6.35
CA GLY A 92 -7.76 0.54 7.72
C GLY A 92 -6.32 0.17 8.08
N PHE A 93 -5.51 -0.30 7.13
CA PHE A 93 -4.07 -0.49 7.35
C PHE A 93 -3.29 0.82 7.21
N VAL A 94 -2.07 0.80 7.74
CA VAL A 94 -1.07 1.86 7.63
C VAL A 94 0.23 1.22 7.12
N ILE A 95 0.92 1.88 6.19
CA ILE A 95 2.25 1.43 5.76
C ILE A 95 3.29 2.20 6.57
N ARG A 96 4.20 1.48 7.22
CA ARG A 96 5.32 2.08 7.96
C ARG A 96 6.65 1.71 7.32
N LEU A 97 7.45 2.73 7.06
CA LEU A 97 8.82 2.60 6.56
C LEU A 97 9.74 3.45 7.44
N ALA A 98 10.82 2.85 7.97
CA ALA A 98 11.81 3.53 8.80
C ALA A 98 11.21 4.37 9.96
N GLY A 99 10.14 3.88 10.60
CA GLY A 99 9.44 4.56 11.70
C GLY A 99 8.42 5.62 11.27
N VAL A 100 8.31 5.91 9.98
CA VAL A 100 7.36 6.89 9.42
C VAL A 100 6.09 6.18 8.96
N ASN A 101 4.93 6.70 9.37
CA ASN A 101 3.62 6.19 8.97
C ASN A 101 3.08 6.90 7.72
N TYR A 102 2.63 6.10 6.76
CA TYR A 102 1.95 6.52 5.53
C TYR A 102 0.53 5.95 5.53
N TYR A 103 -0.45 6.83 5.38
CA TYR A 103 -1.87 6.47 5.43
C TYR A 103 -2.42 6.35 4.01
N PRO A 104 -3.12 5.25 3.67
CA PRO A 104 -3.83 5.13 2.40
C PRO A 104 -4.85 6.25 2.21
N THR A 105 -4.86 6.85 1.02
CA THR A 105 -5.90 7.83 0.63
C THR A 105 -7.03 7.20 -0.17
N ALA A 106 -6.81 5.98 -0.66
CA ALA A 106 -7.80 5.15 -1.34
C ALA A 106 -7.39 3.68 -1.22
N ASP A 107 -8.27 2.78 -1.68
CA ASP A 107 -8.03 1.34 -1.69
C ASP A 107 -6.86 0.95 -2.60
N ALA A 108 -6.27 -0.21 -2.33
CA ALA A 108 -5.22 -0.79 -3.18
C ALA A 108 -5.79 -1.15 -4.56
N ILE A 109 -5.07 -0.77 -5.61
CA ILE A 109 -5.47 -0.98 -7.01
C ILE A 109 -4.57 -2.06 -7.62
N ASP A 110 -5.16 -3.06 -8.28
CA ASP A 110 -4.40 -4.03 -9.11
C ASP A 110 -4.05 -3.40 -10.46
N GLU A 111 -2.78 -3.02 -10.61
CA GLU A 111 -2.28 -2.30 -11.78
C GLU A 111 -2.32 -3.23 -13.01
N GLY A 112 -3.11 -2.82 -14.02
CA GLY A 112 -3.33 -3.62 -15.24
C GLY A 112 -4.31 -4.79 -15.07
N SER A 113 -4.90 -4.97 -13.88
CA SER A 113 -5.89 -6.03 -13.58
C SER A 113 -5.42 -7.44 -13.93
N GLN A 114 -4.10 -7.69 -13.86
CA GLN A 114 -3.50 -8.98 -14.15
C GLN A 114 -3.14 -9.77 -12.89
N GLY A 115 -3.40 -9.25 -11.69
CA GLY A 115 -3.04 -9.89 -10.42
C GLY A 115 -1.53 -10.03 -10.26
N VAL A 116 -0.80 -8.97 -10.61
CA VAL A 116 0.67 -8.98 -10.63
C VAL A 116 1.23 -7.97 -9.63
N LEU A 117 0.61 -6.80 -9.50
CA LEU A 117 1.13 -5.68 -8.74
C LEU A 117 -0.01 -4.88 -8.12
N LEU A 118 0.10 -4.58 -6.83
CA LEU A 118 -0.82 -3.67 -6.16
C LEU A 118 -0.17 -2.29 -6.03
N VAL A 119 -0.95 -1.25 -6.32
CA VAL A 119 -0.60 0.15 -6.12
C VAL A 119 -1.47 0.70 -5.00
N VAL A 120 -0.84 1.17 -3.93
CA VAL A 120 -1.53 1.82 -2.81
C VAL A 120 -1.22 3.31 -2.84
N PRO A 121 -2.20 4.19 -3.13
CA PRO A 121 -2.02 5.63 -3.03
C PRO A 121 -1.98 6.05 -1.56
N LEU A 122 -0.97 6.83 -1.20
CA LEU A 122 -0.65 7.20 0.17
C LEU A 122 -0.56 8.72 0.33
N ALA A 123 -1.01 9.20 1.49
CA ALA A 123 -0.88 10.58 1.89
C ALA A 123 0.57 10.93 2.21
N ALA A 124 0.86 12.22 2.34
CA ALA A 124 2.12 12.67 2.91
C ALA A 124 2.29 12.10 4.33
N PRO A 125 3.53 11.81 4.77
CA PRO A 125 3.78 11.25 6.09
C PRO A 125 3.18 12.13 7.20
N GLY A 126 2.48 11.50 8.14
CA GLY A 126 1.80 12.21 9.24
C GLY A 126 0.48 12.88 8.86
N ASN A 127 0.11 12.95 7.58
CA ASN A 127 -1.20 13.41 7.17
C ASN A 127 -2.20 12.24 7.23
N ARG A 128 -3.13 12.30 8.18
CA ARG A 128 -4.28 11.39 8.22
C ARG A 128 -5.27 11.94 7.19
N GLY A 129 -5.31 11.30 6.02
CA GLY A 129 -6.18 11.70 4.90
C GLY A 129 -7.64 11.83 5.31
#